data_AF-A0A932Q7N9-F1
#
_entry.id   AF-A0A932Q7N9-F1
#
_cell.length_a   1.000
_cell.length_b   1.000
_cell.length_c   1.000
_cell.angle_alpha   90.00
_cell.angle_beta   90.00
_cell.angle_gamma   90.00
#
_symmetry.space_group_name_H-M   'P 1'
#
loop_
_entity.id
_entity.type
_entity.pdbx_description
1 polymer ?
#
loop_
_entity_poly.entity_id
_entity_poly.type
_entity_poly.pdbx_seq_one_letter_code
_entity_poly.pdbx_strand_id
1 'polypeptide(L)'
;GKTSKQALALIDHEIKDMAAGHIKPEEIERALSMHRFSVFDELASNYNKAQFLGFYETVAGNFERGVEIVNALTSVDRGAIASVLKNYLRKENRTVVIGTPSKESQ
;
A
#
# COMPACT_ATOMS: atom_id res chain seq x y z
N GLY A 1 9.70 -24.10 -10.53
CA GLY A 1 9.69 -22.75 -9.93
C GLY A 1 8.95 -21.80 -10.84
N LYS A 2 8.15 -20.88 -10.31
CA LYS A 2 7.53 -19.82 -11.12
C LYS A 2 8.64 -18.91 -11.64
N THR A 3 8.66 -18.66 -12.94
CA THR A 3 9.62 -17.73 -13.54
C THR A 3 9.29 -16.30 -13.13
N SER A 4 10.28 -15.40 -13.11
CA SER A 4 10.07 -13.97 -12.83
C SER A 4 9.00 -13.35 -13.75
N LYS A 5 8.94 -13.81 -15.01
CA LYS A 5 7.91 -13.43 -15.98
C LYS A 5 6.49 -13.83 -15.55
N GLN A 6 6.31 -15.03 -14.98
CA GLN A 6 5.02 -15.49 -14.48
C GLN A 6 4.58 -14.70 -13.24
N ALA A 7 5.51 -14.36 -12.34
CA ALA A 7 5.22 -13.52 -11.19
C ALA A 7 4.75 -12.11 -11.61
N LEU A 8 5.44 -11.51 -12.60
CA LEU A 8 5.07 -10.19 -13.12
C LEU A 8 3.70 -10.21 -13.80
N ALA A 9 3.39 -11.26 -14.56
CA ALA A 9 2.09 -11.41 -15.21
C ALA A 9 0.94 -11.56 -14.19
N LEU A 10 1.19 -12.24 -13.07
CA LEU A 10 0.22 -12.36 -11.99
C LEU A 10 -0.06 -11.00 -11.32
N ILE A 11 0.98 -10.21 -11.05
CA ILE A 11 0.81 -8.86 -10.49
C ILE A 11 0.04 -7.96 -11.45
N ASP A 12 0.37 -8.00 -12.75
CA ASP A 12 -0.35 -7.26 -13.80
C ASP A 12 -1.83 -7.64 -13.85
N HIS A 13 -2.14 -8.93 -13.70
CA HIS A 13 -3.50 -9.46 -13.65
C HIS A 13 -4.26 -8.89 -12.45
N GLU A 14 -3.71 -9.00 -11.24
CA GLU A 14 -4.39 -8.55 -10.03
C GLU A 14 -4.66 -7.05 -10.02
N ILE A 15 -3.68 -6.23 -10.46
CA ILE A 15 -3.89 -4.78 -10.56
C ILE A 15 -5.04 -4.46 -11.52
N LYS A 16 -5.11 -5.17 -12.65
CA LYS A 16 -6.17 -4.98 -13.64
C LYS A 16 -7.54 -5.43 -13.11
N ASP A 17 -7.59 -6.57 -12.43
CA ASP A 17 -8.81 -7.12 -11.85
C ASP A 17 -9.39 -6.20 -10.76
N MET A 18 -8.52 -5.73 -9.86
CA MET A 18 -8.91 -4.75 -8.83
C MET A 18 -9.36 -3.42 -9.45
N ALA A 19 -8.69 -2.95 -10.51
CA ALA A 19 -9.09 -1.72 -11.22
C ALA A 19 -10.43 -1.85 -11.95
N ALA A 20 -10.85 -3.07 -12.30
CA ALA A 20 -12.17 -3.36 -12.85
C ALA A 20 -13.28 -3.39 -11.78
N GLY A 21 -12.93 -3.19 -10.50
CA GLY A 21 -13.88 -3.14 -9.39
C GLY A 21 -14.20 -4.50 -8.77
N HIS A 22 -13.43 -5.54 -9.08
CA HIS A 22 -13.61 -6.90 -8.54
C HIS A 22 -13.05 -7.11 -7.13
N ILE A 23 -12.95 -6.05 -6.33
CA ILE A 23 -12.58 -6.15 -4.91
C ILE A 23 -13.84 -6.46 -4.12
N LYS A 24 -13.80 -7.50 -3.29
CA LYS A 24 -14.95 -7.85 -2.46
C LYS A 24 -15.07 -6.88 -1.28
N PRO A 25 -16.29 -6.51 -0.85
CA PRO A 25 -16.48 -5.61 0.30
C PRO A 25 -15.72 -6.06 1.55
N GLU A 26 -15.69 -7.37 1.82
CA GLU A 26 -15.05 -7.93 3.01
C GLU A 26 -13.52 -7.76 2.99
N GLU A 27 -12.91 -7.69 1.81
CA GLU A 27 -11.48 -7.44 1.66
C GLU A 27 -11.11 -6.00 2.01
N ILE A 28 -11.97 -5.05 1.65
CA ILE A 28 -11.82 -3.64 1.99
C ILE A 28 -11.98 -3.47 3.50
N GLU A 29 -13.04 -4.02 4.08
CA GLU A 29 -13.28 -3.95 5.53
C GLU A 29 -12.12 -4.57 6.32
N ARG A 30 -11.61 -5.72 5.87
CA ARG A 30 -10.44 -6.37 6.48
C ARG A 30 -9.19 -5.50 6.38
N ALA A 31 -8.90 -4.93 5.22
CA ALA A 31 -7.75 -4.06 5.02
C ALA A 31 -7.82 -2.81 5.91
N LEU A 32 -9.00 -2.17 5.99
CA LEU A 32 -9.23 -1.02 6.87
C LEU A 32 -9.06 -1.37 8.34
N SER A 33 -9.56 -2.54 8.76
CA SER A 33 -9.43 -3.02 10.14
C SER A 33 -7.97 -3.28 10.50
N MET A 34 -7.20 -3.92 9.60
CA MET A 34 -5.76 -4.16 9.80
C MET A 34 -4.99 -2.85 9.91
N HIS A 35 -5.28 -1.87 9.04
CA HIS A 35 -4.58 -0.60 9.07
C HIS A 35 -4.90 0.21 10.35
N ARG A 36 -6.16 0.23 10.79
CA ARG A 36 -6.54 0.83 12.08
C ARG A 36 -5.76 0.24 13.25
N PHE A 37 -5.61 -1.09 13.28
CA PHE A 37 -4.81 -1.74 14.31
C PHE A 37 -3.33 -1.31 14.25
N SER A 38 -2.74 -1.23 13.05
CA SER A 38 -1.36 -0.76 12.85
C SER A 38 -1.13 0.64 13.42
N VAL A 39 -2.09 1.55 13.25
CA VAL A 39 -2.01 2.92 13.79
C VAL A 39 -1.98 2.91 15.31
N PHE A 40 -2.78 2.06 15.97
CA PHE A 40 -2.73 1.94 17.43
C PHE A 40 -1.36 1.42 17.91
N ASP A 41 -0.74 0.52 17.16
CA ASP A 41 0.61 0.03 17.45
C ASP A 41 1.69 1.12 17.28
N GLU A 42 1.55 1.96 16.25
CA GLU A 42 2.38 3.16 16.03
C GLU A 42 2.22 4.22 17.14
N LEU A 43 1.19 4.11 17.99
CA LEU A 43 0.98 5.00 19.13
C LEU A 43 1.18 4.29 20.47
N ALA A 44 1.64 3.04 20.49
CA ALA A 44 1.76 2.25 21.71
C ALA A 44 2.95 2.68 22.60
N SER A 45 4.01 3.24 22.01
CA SER A 45 5.23 3.64 22.72
C SER A 45 5.57 5.12 22.52
N ASN A 46 6.33 5.71 23.45
CA ASN A 46 6.81 7.09 23.30
C ASN A 46 7.70 7.26 22.06
N TYR A 47 8.48 6.21 21.73
CA TYR A 47 9.30 6.20 20.53
C TYR A 47 8.43 6.26 19.26
N ASN A 48 7.44 5.38 19.14
CA ASN A 48 6.56 5.33 17.96
C ASN A 48 5.75 6.63 17.83
N LYS A 49 5.27 7.21 18.94
CA LYS A 49 4.60 8.52 18.95
C LYS A 49 5.50 9.64 18.44
N ALA A 50 6.75 9.70 18.91
CA ALA A 50 7.70 10.72 18.46
C ALA A 50 7.99 10.57 16.96
N GLN A 51 8.12 9.34 16.47
CA GLN A 51 8.29 9.05 15.05
C GLN A 51 7.07 9.48 14.22
N PHE A 52 5.86 9.15 14.68
CA PHE A 52 4.61 9.53 14.03
C PHE A 52 4.47 11.05 13.91
N LEU A 53 4.64 11.77 15.03
CA LEU A 53 4.55 13.23 15.06
C LEU A 53 5.63 13.87 14.17
N GLY A 54 6.87 13.43 14.30
CA GLY A 54 7.99 13.96 13.51
C GLY A 54 7.83 13.73 12.01
N PHE A 55 7.31 12.57 11.60
CA PHE A 55 7.05 12.26 10.20
C PHE A 55 6.01 13.21 9.60
N TYR A 56 4.84 13.35 10.23
CA TYR A 56 3.77 14.19 9.70
C TYR A 56 4.10 15.68 9.78
N GLU A 57 4.81 16.12 10.83
CA GLU A 57 5.34 17.48 10.88
C GLU A 57 6.30 17.75 9.71
N THR A 58 7.19 16.81 9.40
CA THR A 58 8.18 16.98 8.32
C THR A 58 7.54 16.94 6.93
N VAL A 59 6.63 16.00 6.68
CA VAL A 59 6.07 15.77 5.33
C VAL A 59 4.89 16.67 5.04
N ALA A 60 4.05 16.95 6.04
CA ALA A 60 2.81 17.71 5.86
C ALA A 60 2.84 19.10 6.51
N GLY A 61 3.89 19.45 7.26
CA GLY A 61 3.97 20.72 8.01
C GLY A 61 2.98 20.81 9.16
N ASN A 62 2.36 19.69 9.52
CA ASN A 62 1.35 19.58 10.56
C ASN A 62 1.26 18.11 10.99
N PHE A 63 1.36 17.84 12.30
CA PHE A 63 1.24 16.49 12.85
C PHE A 63 -0.20 15.95 12.89
N GLU A 64 -1.21 16.82 12.99
CA GLU A 64 -2.64 16.46 13.01
C GLU A 64 -3.05 15.70 11.73
N ARG A 65 -2.31 15.90 10.64
CA ARG A 65 -2.53 15.27 9.34
C ARG A 65 -2.53 13.75 9.43
N GLY A 66 -1.72 13.17 10.32
CA GLY A 66 -1.74 11.74 10.57
C GLY A 66 -3.09 11.27 11.12
N VAL A 67 -3.67 12.02 12.06
CA VAL A 67 -4.98 11.72 12.65
C VAL A 67 -6.10 11.91 11.63
N GLU A 68 -6.05 12.96 10.82
CA GLU A 68 -7.01 13.19 9.73
C GLU A 68 -7.05 12.04 8.74
N ILE A 69 -5.88 11.54 8.32
CA ILE A 69 -5.76 10.41 7.39
C ILE A 69 -6.42 9.16 7.98
N VAL A 70 -6.13 8.85 9.25
CA VAL A 70 -6.70 7.70 9.94
C VAL A 70 -8.22 7.78 10.00
N ASN A 71 -8.77 8.96 10.25
CA ASN A 71 -10.22 9.19 10.25
C ASN A 71 -10.81 9.07 8.84
N ALA A 72 -10.15 9.61 7.82
CA ALA A 72 -10.59 9.57 6.43
C ALA A 72 -10.58 8.15 5.83
N LEU A 73 -9.81 7.21 6.39
CA LEU A 73 -9.82 5.81 5.93
C LEU A 73 -11.18 5.14 6.06
N THR A 74 -12.05 5.62 6.95
CA THR A 74 -13.42 5.10 7.11
C THR A 74 -14.31 5.31 5.91
N SER A 75 -13.99 6.29 5.06
CA SER A 75 -14.75 6.60 3.85
C SER A 75 -14.16 5.98 2.58
N VAL A 76 -13.17 5.09 2.69
CA VAL A 76 -12.57 4.42 1.53
C VAL A 76 -13.55 3.39 0.98
N ASP A 77 -13.91 3.54 -0.28
CA ASP A 77 -14.75 2.61 -1.02
C ASP A 77 -14.04 2.05 -2.26
N ARG A 78 -14.76 1.20 -3.00
CA ARG A 78 -14.27 0.59 -4.24
C ARG A 78 -13.87 1.63 -5.30
N GLY A 79 -14.61 2.74 -5.39
CA GLY A 79 -14.35 3.79 -6.37
C GLY A 79 -13.04 4.53 -6.08
N ALA A 80 -12.81 4.86 -4.81
CA ALA A 80 -11.56 5.45 -4.35
C ALA A 80 -10.36 4.56 -4.65
N ILE A 81 -10.47 3.25 -4.36
CA ILE A 81 -9.40 2.28 -4.65
C ILE A 81 -9.16 2.16 -6.16
N ALA A 82 -10.20 2.02 -6.97
CA ALA A 82 -10.08 1.96 -8.44
C ALA A 82 -9.41 3.22 -9.01
N SER A 83 -9.74 4.39 -8.48
CA SER A 83 -9.09 5.66 -8.85
C SER A 83 -7.60 5.65 -8.53
N VAL A 84 -7.21 5.20 -7.33
CA VAL A 84 -5.80 5.08 -6.92
C VAL A 84 -5.05 4.11 -7.84
N LEU A 85 -5.62 2.94 -8.13
CA LEU A 85 -5.01 1.95 -9.02
C LEU A 85 -4.75 2.54 -10.42
N LYS A 86 -5.73 3.24 -10.98
CA LYS A 86 -5.62 3.88 -12.30
C LYS A 86 -4.60 5.02 -12.33
N ASN A 87 -4.43 5.75 -11.23
CA ASN A 87 -3.55 6.92 -11.18
C ASN A 87 -2.11 6.56 -10.84
N TYR A 88 -1.89 5.60 -9.95
CA TYR A 88 -0.56 5.33 -9.39
C TYR A 88 0.05 4.00 -9.82
N LEU A 89 -0.74 2.95 -10.10
CA LEU A 89 -0.21 1.63 -10.44
C LEU A 89 -0.16 1.37 -11.96
N ARG A 90 0.29 2.38 -12.71
CA ARG A 90 0.45 2.31 -14.16
C ARG A 90 1.69 1.52 -14.54
N LYS A 91 1.56 0.64 -15.53
CA LYS A 91 2.67 -0.19 -16.02
C LYS A 91 3.80 0.65 -16.61
N GLU A 92 3.47 1.81 -17.16
CA GLU A 92 4.38 2.75 -17.79
C GLU A 92 5.25 3.47 -16.75
N ASN A 93 4.79 3.58 -15.50
CA ASN A 93 5.46 4.31 -14.42
C ASN A 93 6.14 3.38 -13.40
N ARG A 94 6.50 2.16 -13.80
CA ARG A 94 7.09 1.17 -12.89
C ARG A 94 8.54 0.85 -13.22
N THR A 95 9.29 0.52 -12.18
CA THR A 95 10.61 -0.11 -12.28
C THR A 95 10.48 -1.56 -11.81
N VAL A 96 11.06 -2.50 -12.58
CA VAL A 96 11.07 -3.93 -12.23
C VAL A 96 12.51 -4.38 -12.03
N VAL A 97 12.81 -4.91 -10.85
CA VAL A 97 14.13 -5.48 -10.51
C VAL A 97 13.98 -6.99 -10.36
N ILE A 98 14.78 -7.75 -11.10
CA ILE A 98 14.79 -9.22 -11.04
C ILE A 98 16.18 -9.67 -10.62
N GLY A 99 16.29 -10.25 -9.43
CA GLY A 99 17.52 -10.89 -8.99
C GLY A 99 17.71 -12.24 -9.67
N THR A 100 18.88 -12.46 -10.25
CA THR A 100 19.31 -13.78 -10.75
C THR A 100 20.44 -14.31 -9.87
N PRO A 101 20.51 -15.61 -9.59
CA PRO A 101 21.65 -16.19 -8.89
C PRO A 101 22.96 -15.82 -9.61
N SER A 102 23.99 -15.44 -8.85
CA SER A 102 25.33 -15.27 -9.41
C SER A 102 25.81 -16.63 -9.91
N LYS A 103 26.24 -16.70 -11.18
CA LYS A 103 27.05 -17.84 -11.61
C LYS A 103 28.39 -17.71 -10.90
N GLU A 104 28.60 -18.47 -9.82
CA GLU A 104 29.95 -18.73 -9.36
C GLU A 104 30.71 -19.36 -10.54
N SER A 105 31.79 -18.70 -10.94
CA SER A 105 32.71 -19.15 -11.98
C SER A 105 33.17 -20.57 -11.62
N GLN A 106 32.76 -21.54 -12.43
CA GLN A 106 33.47 -22.82 -12.54
C GLN A 106 34.84 -22.58 -13.17
#